data_AF-A0A6B0WGB4-F1
#
_entry.id   AF-A0A6B0WGB4-F1
#
_cell.length_a   1.000
_cell.length_b   1.000
_cell.length_c   1.000
_cell.angle_alpha   90.00
_cell.angle_beta   90.00
_cell.angle_gamma   90.00
#
_symmetry.space_group_name_H-M   'P 1'
#
loop_
_entity.id
_entity.type
_entity.pdbx_description
1 polymer ?
#
loop_
_entity_poly.entity_id
_entity_poly.type
_entity_poly.pdbx_seq_one_letter_code
_entity_poly.pdbx_strand_id
1 'polypeptide(L)'
;MPSDRRWLPLALFLATLGSTMYIGGWHHAYFLADYAEETPPYALLPGAWYSFTILAILGTHELGHYYACRYYGIDASLPYFLPAPLLTGTIGAFIRIRQRIHTKAMLFDVGAEGPIAGFIVAVPALFGGLVLSRVTPIPELDAGGLILGEPLLFKAAAWLIWGALPEGHTIILHPMGFAAWFGLLATALNLFPIGQLDGGHISYA
;
A
#
# COMPACT_ATOMS: atom_id res chain seq x y z
N MET A 1 -22.77 26.56 6.52
CA MET A 1 -21.97 25.52 5.85
C MET A 1 -20.62 25.46 6.56
N PRO A 2 -20.16 24.30 7.08
CA PRO A 2 -18.85 24.26 7.73
C PRO A 2 -17.80 24.62 6.68
N SER A 3 -16.87 25.50 7.03
CA SER A 3 -15.78 25.92 6.15
C SER A 3 -15.07 24.68 5.59
N ASP A 4 -14.96 24.60 4.27
CA ASP A 4 -14.20 23.56 3.59
C ASP A 4 -12.74 23.74 4.05
N ARG A 5 -12.32 22.97 5.06
CA ARG A 5 -10.98 23.05 5.66
C ARG A 5 -9.98 22.49 4.64
N ARG A 6 -9.68 23.25 3.59
CA ARG A 6 -8.79 22.87 2.49
C ARG A 6 -7.37 22.53 2.95
N TRP A 7 -6.99 22.99 4.14
CA TRP A 7 -5.72 22.65 4.79
C TRP A 7 -5.69 21.24 5.39
N LEU A 8 -6.86 20.65 5.70
CA LEU A 8 -6.95 19.36 6.40
C LEU A 8 -6.37 18.18 5.58
N PRO A 9 -6.71 18.00 4.28
CA PRO A 9 -6.08 16.95 3.48
C PRO A 9 -4.56 17.06 3.45
N LEU A 10 -4.04 18.28 3.34
CA LEU A 10 -2.59 18.54 3.33
C LEU A 10 -1.96 18.20 4.69
N ALA A 11 -2.54 18.64 5.79
CA ALA A 11 -2.04 18.35 7.13
C ALA A 11 -2.03 16.83 7.40
N LEU A 12 -3.09 16.13 7.01
CA LEU A 12 -3.19 14.68 7.13
C LEU A 12 -2.18 13.94 6.24
N PHE A 13 -1.97 14.42 5.01
CA PHE A 13 -0.94 13.88 4.13
C PHE A 13 0.46 14.05 4.74
N LEU A 14 0.80 15.24 5.24
CA LEU A 14 2.09 15.50 5.87
C LEU A 14 2.28 14.68 7.16
N ALA A 15 1.24 14.51 7.95
CA ALA A 15 1.28 13.63 9.12
C ALA A 15 1.51 12.16 8.72
N THR A 16 0.86 11.71 7.64
CA THR A 16 1.00 10.34 7.13
C THR A 16 2.37 10.12 6.51
N LEU A 17 2.92 11.12 5.83
CA LEU A 17 4.30 11.13 5.35
C LEU A 17 5.26 10.96 6.53
N GLY A 18 5.09 11.74 7.60
CA GLY A 18 5.92 11.60 8.81
C GLY A 18 5.86 10.21 9.44
N SER A 19 4.65 9.66 9.64
CA SER A 19 4.47 8.34 10.27
C SER A 19 4.97 7.19 9.39
N THR A 20 4.75 7.25 8.07
CA THR A 20 5.27 6.23 7.13
C THR A 20 6.77 6.35 6.91
N MET A 21 7.36 7.55 6.96
CA MET A 21 8.81 7.73 6.96
C MET A 21 9.45 7.11 8.22
N TYR A 22 8.83 7.32 9.39
CA TYR A 22 9.29 6.74 10.65
C TYR A 22 9.27 5.19 10.61
N ILE A 23 8.15 4.60 10.21
CA ILE A 23 8.04 3.13 10.07
C ILE A 23 8.97 2.61 8.95
N GLY A 24 9.08 3.34 7.85
CA GLY A 24 9.98 3.01 6.74
C GLY A 24 11.46 2.96 7.15
N GLY A 25 11.90 3.84 8.05
CA GLY A 25 13.26 3.83 8.58
C GLY A 25 13.56 2.54 9.35
N TRP A 26 12.59 2.03 10.11
CA TRP A 26 12.70 0.72 10.77
C TRP A 26 12.72 -0.43 9.76
N HIS A 27 11.85 -0.44 8.74
CA HIS A 27 11.91 -1.44 7.68
C HIS A 27 13.27 -1.48 6.98
N HIS A 28 13.88 -0.31 6.77
CA HIS A 28 15.21 -0.24 6.20
C HIS A 28 16.28 -0.79 7.15
N ALA A 29 16.22 -0.46 8.45
CA ALA A 29 17.13 -1.02 9.44
C ALA A 29 17.02 -2.55 9.51
N TYR A 30 15.80 -3.10 9.48
CA TYR A 30 15.58 -4.55 9.41
C TYR A 30 16.13 -5.17 8.13
N PHE A 31 15.92 -4.51 6.98
CA PHE A 31 16.48 -4.96 5.71
C PHE A 31 18.01 -5.00 5.72
N LEU A 32 18.66 -4.01 6.35
CA LEU A 32 20.12 -3.98 6.50
C LEU A 32 20.65 -4.98 7.52
N ALA A 33 19.87 -5.28 8.56
CA ALA A 33 20.25 -6.25 9.58
C ALA A 33 20.35 -7.67 9.02
N ASP A 34 19.59 -8.02 7.97
CA ASP A 34 19.65 -9.34 7.34
C ASP A 34 19.52 -10.50 8.34
N TYR A 35 18.54 -10.38 9.24
CA TYR A 35 18.29 -11.29 10.37
C TYR A 35 19.40 -11.38 11.43
N ALA A 36 20.41 -10.50 11.39
CA ALA A 36 21.37 -10.36 12.48
C ALA A 36 20.68 -9.90 13.78
N GLU A 37 21.25 -10.32 14.92
CA GLU A 37 20.77 -9.91 16.25
C GLU A 37 20.93 -8.40 16.50
N GLU A 38 21.98 -7.80 15.91
CA GLU A 38 22.23 -6.37 16.02
C GLU A 38 21.54 -5.60 14.88
N THR A 39 20.58 -4.75 15.24
CA THR A 39 19.99 -3.82 14.26
C THR A 39 20.89 -2.60 14.06
N PRO A 40 21.19 -2.22 12.81
CA PRO A 40 21.98 -1.02 12.56
C PRO A 40 21.26 0.25 13.04
N PRO A 41 21.98 1.35 13.30
CA PRO A 41 21.38 2.59 13.77
C PRO A 41 20.24 3.06 12.87
N TYR A 42 19.12 3.41 13.49
CA TYR A 42 17.95 3.93 12.80
C TYR A 42 18.29 5.19 11.98
N ALA A 43 17.76 5.27 10.76
CA ALA A 43 17.84 6.45 9.91
C ALA A 43 16.48 6.74 9.26
N LEU A 44 16.06 8.01 9.30
CA LEU A 44 14.77 8.44 8.76
C LEU A 44 14.75 8.50 7.23
N LEU A 45 15.82 9.00 6.60
CA LEU A 45 15.87 9.24 5.15
C LEU A 45 15.66 7.98 4.31
N PRO A 46 16.26 6.81 4.64
CA PRO A 46 15.98 5.57 3.91
C PRO A 46 14.52 5.11 3.99
N GLY A 47 13.75 5.59 4.96
CA GLY A 47 12.32 5.36 5.05
C GLY A 47 11.52 5.92 3.87
N ALA A 48 12.12 6.78 3.05
CA ALA A 48 11.52 7.30 1.82
C ALA A 48 11.15 6.20 0.83
N TRP A 49 11.95 5.12 0.74
CA TRP A 49 11.66 3.98 -0.14
C TRP A 49 10.32 3.33 0.19
N TYR A 50 10.02 3.18 1.49
CA TYR A 50 8.75 2.65 1.94
C TYR A 50 7.64 3.70 1.78
N SER A 51 7.85 4.88 2.37
CA SER A 51 6.84 5.93 2.50
C SER A 51 6.31 6.41 1.14
N PHE A 52 7.19 6.74 0.20
CA PHE A 52 6.74 7.19 -1.12
C PHE A 52 6.05 6.08 -1.90
N THR A 53 6.50 4.83 -1.75
CA THR A 53 5.87 3.69 -2.43
C THR A 53 4.44 3.47 -1.91
N ILE A 54 4.25 3.39 -0.59
CA ILE A 54 2.91 3.14 -0.04
C ILE A 54 1.96 4.33 -0.27
N LEU A 55 2.45 5.56 -0.13
CA LEU A 55 1.64 6.76 -0.40
C LEU A 55 1.30 6.90 -1.88
N ALA A 56 2.18 6.48 -2.80
CA ALA A 56 1.87 6.46 -4.22
C ALA A 56 0.77 5.44 -4.52
N ILE A 57 0.84 4.22 -3.97
CA ILE A 57 -0.19 3.19 -4.19
C ILE A 57 -1.55 3.63 -3.63
N LEU A 58 -1.61 4.01 -2.35
CA LEU A 58 -2.86 4.44 -1.71
C LEU A 58 -3.38 5.75 -2.32
N GLY A 59 -2.50 6.68 -2.62
CA GLY A 59 -2.86 7.95 -3.23
C GLY A 59 -3.43 7.78 -4.64
N THR A 60 -2.82 6.94 -5.46
CA THR A 60 -3.33 6.65 -6.81
C THR A 60 -4.62 5.85 -6.79
N HIS A 61 -4.79 4.95 -5.82
CA HIS A 61 -6.07 4.28 -5.56
C HIS A 61 -7.20 5.29 -5.32
N GLU A 62 -7.02 6.20 -4.36
CA GLU A 62 -8.02 7.22 -4.06
C GLU A 62 -8.22 8.23 -5.19
N LEU A 63 -7.16 8.53 -5.93
CA LEU A 63 -7.26 9.38 -7.12
C LEU A 63 -8.05 8.69 -8.25
N GLY A 64 -7.97 7.37 -8.39
CA GLY A 64 -8.79 6.60 -9.33
C GLY A 64 -10.28 6.82 -9.08
N HIS A 65 -10.72 6.63 -7.83
CA HIS A 65 -12.09 6.95 -7.42
C HIS A 65 -12.45 8.42 -7.68
N TYR A 66 -11.56 9.35 -7.32
CA TYR A 66 -11.79 10.78 -7.51
C TYR A 66 -11.96 11.15 -8.99
N TYR A 67 -11.12 10.62 -9.88
CA TYR A 67 -11.22 10.89 -11.32
C TYR A 67 -12.47 10.26 -11.92
N ALA A 68 -12.87 9.06 -11.49
CA ALA A 68 -14.15 8.46 -11.87
C ALA A 68 -15.34 9.34 -11.44
N CYS A 69 -15.33 9.83 -10.20
CA CYS A 69 -16.34 10.80 -9.73
C CYS A 69 -16.35 12.08 -10.59
N ARG A 70 -15.17 12.62 -10.93
CA ARG A 70 -15.06 13.82 -11.77
C ARG A 70 -15.58 13.61 -13.19
N TYR A 71 -15.30 12.47 -13.78
CA TYR A 71 -15.83 12.09 -15.09
C TYR A 71 -17.37 12.08 -15.10
N TYR A 72 -17.97 11.55 -14.02
CA TYR A 72 -19.42 11.50 -13.85
C TYR A 72 -20.07 12.75 -13.24
N GLY A 73 -19.30 13.81 -12.99
CA GLY A 73 -19.81 15.04 -12.37
C GLY A 73 -20.28 14.87 -10.91
N ILE A 74 -19.81 13.84 -10.21
CA ILE A 74 -20.09 13.57 -8.80
C ILE A 74 -19.13 14.41 -7.92
N ASP A 75 -19.68 15.17 -6.98
CA ASP A 75 -18.90 15.91 -5.99
C ASP A 75 -18.21 14.95 -5.01
N ALA A 76 -16.88 15.02 -4.98
CA ALA A 76 -16.02 14.23 -4.11
C ALA A 76 -14.87 15.09 -3.57
N SER A 77 -14.42 14.78 -2.36
CA SER A 77 -13.25 15.44 -1.76
C SER A 77 -11.94 14.99 -2.41
N LEU A 78 -10.86 15.73 -2.13
CA LEU A 78 -9.50 15.19 -2.29
C LEU A 78 -9.26 14.03 -1.30
N PRO A 79 -8.24 13.18 -1.55
CA PRO A 79 -7.89 12.08 -0.66
C PRO A 79 -7.53 12.56 0.75
N TYR A 80 -8.11 11.92 1.76
CA TYR A 80 -7.72 12.05 3.15
C TYR A 80 -6.86 10.85 3.52
N PHE A 81 -5.57 11.09 3.76
CA PHE A 81 -4.66 10.06 4.29
C PHE A 81 -4.84 9.93 5.81
N LEU A 82 -4.71 8.72 6.32
CA LEU A 82 -4.90 8.45 7.75
C LEU A 82 -3.56 8.03 8.38
N PRO A 83 -2.88 8.94 9.12
CA PRO A 83 -1.63 8.61 9.77
C PRO A 83 -1.87 7.65 10.93
N ALA A 84 -1.03 6.64 11.05
CA ALA A 84 -1.01 5.75 12.21
C ALA A 84 0.44 5.31 12.44
N PRO A 85 1.16 5.78 13.48
CA PRO A 85 2.56 5.43 13.72
C PRO A 85 2.71 4.02 14.31
N LEU A 86 1.92 3.07 13.79
CA LEU A 86 1.85 1.66 14.16
C LEU A 86 1.74 0.86 12.86
N LEU A 87 2.09 -0.43 12.90
CA LEU A 87 2.03 -1.35 11.76
C LEU A 87 2.77 -0.80 10.51
N THR A 88 2.05 -0.20 9.58
CA THR A 88 2.52 0.30 8.28
C THR A 88 2.71 1.82 8.22
N GLY A 89 2.54 2.53 9.32
CA GLY A 89 2.64 4.00 9.32
C GLY A 89 1.37 4.69 8.81
N THR A 90 0.37 3.94 8.32
CA THR A 90 -0.93 4.43 7.87
C THR A 90 -1.98 3.35 7.98
N ILE A 91 -3.23 3.71 8.28
CA ILE A 91 -4.36 2.77 8.18
C ILE A 91 -5.07 2.84 6.82
N GLY A 92 -4.58 3.68 5.91
CA GLY A 92 -5.15 3.84 4.58
C GLY A 92 -5.38 5.30 4.20
N ALA A 93 -6.09 5.48 3.10
CA ALA A 93 -6.62 6.76 2.65
C ALA A 93 -8.07 6.56 2.21
N PHE A 94 -8.83 7.64 2.09
CA PHE A 94 -10.19 7.60 1.53
C PHE A 94 -10.57 8.94 0.90
N ILE A 95 -11.43 8.90 -0.12
CA ILE A 95 -12.20 10.07 -0.56
C ILE A 95 -13.59 10.10 0.08
N ARG A 96 -14.12 11.30 0.28
CA ARG A 96 -15.52 11.50 0.69
C ARG A 96 -16.37 11.84 -0.51
N ILE A 97 -17.19 10.89 -0.95
CA ILE A 97 -18.23 11.13 -1.95
C ILE A 97 -19.38 11.90 -1.28
N ARG A 98 -19.70 13.09 -1.81
CA ARG A 98 -20.65 14.05 -1.21
C ARG A 98 -22.04 14.01 -1.86
N GLN A 99 -22.17 13.29 -2.97
CA GLN A 99 -23.39 13.15 -3.75
C GLN A 99 -23.76 11.68 -3.95
N ARG A 100 -25.04 11.42 -4.20
CA ARG A 100 -25.52 10.04 -4.43
C ARG A 100 -25.12 9.58 -5.83
N ILE A 101 -24.65 8.35 -5.94
CA ILE A 101 -24.42 7.69 -7.23
C ILE A 101 -25.78 7.19 -7.75
N HIS A 102 -26.17 7.64 -8.94
CA HIS A 102 -27.54 7.47 -9.45
C HIS A 102 -27.75 6.20 -10.28
N THR A 103 -26.68 5.58 -10.78
CA THR A 103 -26.78 4.37 -11.61
C THR A 103 -25.80 3.29 -11.16
N LYS A 104 -26.17 2.04 -11.44
CA LYS A 104 -25.34 0.87 -11.18
C LYS A 104 -24.03 0.90 -11.97
N ALA A 105 -24.07 1.33 -13.23
CA ALA A 105 -22.86 1.50 -14.06
C ALA A 105 -21.87 2.49 -13.42
N MET A 106 -22.35 3.65 -12.98
CA MET A 106 -21.49 4.62 -12.28
C MET A 106 -20.93 4.06 -10.97
N LEU A 107 -21.71 3.25 -10.25
CA LEU A 107 -21.26 2.63 -9.00
C LEU A 107 -20.17 1.58 -9.27
N PHE A 108 -20.32 0.78 -10.32
CA PHE A 108 -19.32 -0.19 -10.77
C PHE A 108 -18.02 0.52 -11.13
N ASP A 109 -18.08 1.53 -12.01
CA ASP A 109 -16.89 2.24 -12.49
C ASP A 109 -16.17 2.94 -11.34
N VAL A 110 -16.90 3.69 -10.50
CA VAL A 110 -16.29 4.33 -9.33
C VAL A 110 -15.68 3.29 -8.40
N GLY A 111 -16.34 2.15 -8.16
CA GLY A 111 -15.78 1.07 -7.33
C GLY A 111 -14.54 0.41 -7.94
N ALA A 112 -14.47 0.23 -9.26
CA ALA A 112 -13.38 -0.46 -9.93
C ALA A 112 -12.14 0.41 -10.15
N GLU A 113 -12.31 1.70 -10.45
CA GLU A 113 -11.21 2.59 -10.86
C GLU A 113 -10.14 2.77 -9.77
N GLY A 114 -10.53 2.79 -8.49
CA GLY A 114 -9.55 2.90 -7.40
C GLY A 114 -8.62 1.69 -7.31
N PRO A 115 -9.14 0.47 -7.12
CA PRO A 115 -8.36 -0.76 -7.14
C PRO A 115 -7.47 -0.90 -8.37
N ILE A 116 -7.98 -0.58 -9.56
CA ILE A 116 -7.22 -0.66 -10.82
C ILE A 116 -6.05 0.33 -10.80
N ALA A 117 -6.30 1.60 -10.45
CA ALA A 117 -5.26 2.63 -10.41
C ALA A 117 -4.16 2.30 -9.39
N GLY A 118 -4.53 1.88 -8.18
CA GLY A 118 -3.59 1.46 -7.16
C GLY A 118 -2.77 0.23 -7.58
N PHE A 119 -3.42 -0.76 -8.21
CA PHE A 119 -2.76 -1.98 -8.70
C PHE A 119 -1.73 -1.68 -9.78
N ILE A 120 -2.03 -0.78 -10.73
CA ILE A 120 -1.10 -0.35 -11.80
C ILE A 120 0.20 0.22 -11.22
N VAL A 121 0.15 0.89 -10.06
CA VAL A 121 1.35 1.40 -9.37
C VAL A 121 2.01 0.34 -8.50
N ALA A 122 1.22 -0.51 -7.84
CA ALA A 122 1.73 -1.56 -6.97
C ALA A 122 2.55 -2.61 -7.72
N VAL A 123 2.17 -2.99 -8.95
CA VAL A 123 2.88 -4.02 -9.71
C VAL A 123 4.32 -3.60 -10.06
N PRO A 124 4.60 -2.47 -10.73
CA PRO A 124 5.97 -2.02 -10.97
C PRO A 124 6.75 -1.82 -9.67
N ALA A 125 6.11 -1.31 -8.62
CA ALA A 125 6.75 -1.14 -7.32
C ALA A 125 7.16 -2.46 -6.68
N LEU A 126 6.35 -3.51 -6.84
CA LEU A 126 6.68 -4.86 -6.42
C LEU A 126 7.91 -5.37 -7.17
N PHE A 127 7.92 -5.29 -8.50
CA PHE A 127 9.09 -5.72 -9.29
C PHE A 127 10.36 -4.97 -8.92
N GLY A 128 10.29 -3.63 -8.82
CA GLY A 128 11.42 -2.81 -8.39
C GLY A 128 11.88 -3.16 -6.97
N GLY A 129 10.95 -3.34 -6.05
CA GLY A 129 11.22 -3.76 -4.68
C GLY A 129 11.89 -5.12 -4.59
N LEU A 130 11.41 -6.09 -5.37
CA LEU A 130 12.01 -7.43 -5.44
C LEU A 130 13.43 -7.35 -6.03
N VAL A 131 13.66 -6.65 -7.14
CA VAL A 131 15.03 -6.49 -7.70
C VAL A 131 16.01 -5.89 -6.69
N LEU A 132 15.55 -5.00 -5.80
CA LEU A 132 16.35 -4.41 -4.72
C LEU A 132 16.48 -5.28 -3.46
N SER A 133 15.70 -6.36 -3.37
CA SER A 133 15.71 -7.31 -2.25
C SER A 133 16.86 -8.29 -2.37
N ARG A 134 17.09 -9.10 -1.32
CA ARG A 134 18.20 -10.06 -1.28
C ARG A 134 17.69 -11.44 -0.94
N VAL A 135 18.38 -12.44 -1.47
CA VAL A 135 18.19 -13.84 -1.08
C VAL A 135 19.23 -14.16 -0.02
N THR A 136 18.78 -14.66 1.12
CA THR A 136 19.60 -14.91 2.31
C THR A 136 19.25 -16.28 2.90
N PRO A 137 20.17 -16.97 3.60
CA PRO A 137 19.83 -18.20 4.30
C PRO A 137 18.72 -18.00 5.32
N ILE A 138 17.86 -19.00 5.51
CA ILE A 138 16.81 -18.98 6.53
C ILE A 138 17.50 -18.92 7.91
N PRO A 139 17.11 -18.00 8.79
CA PRO A 139 17.67 -17.94 10.14
C PRO A 139 17.43 -19.25 10.91
N GLU A 140 18.45 -19.73 11.62
CA GLU A 140 18.35 -20.94 12.46
C GLU A 140 17.43 -20.74 13.67
N LEU A 141 17.26 -19.49 14.11
CA LEU A 141 16.30 -19.10 15.12
C LEU A 141 14.92 -18.99 14.48
N ASP A 142 13.92 -19.58 15.13
CA ASP A 142 12.49 -19.30 14.93
C ASP A 142 12.23 -17.84 15.34
N ALA A 143 12.81 -16.92 14.56
CA ALA A 143 12.61 -15.50 14.67
C ALA A 143 11.15 -15.33 14.32
N GLY A 144 10.32 -15.15 15.37
CA GLY A 144 8.85 -15.02 15.32
C GLY A 144 8.35 -13.83 14.51
N GLY A 145 8.95 -13.58 13.35
CA GLY A 145 8.44 -12.77 12.28
C GLY A 145 7.10 -13.34 11.84
N LEU A 146 6.14 -12.44 11.72
CA LEU A 146 4.81 -12.77 11.25
C LEU A 146 4.93 -13.25 9.80
N ILE A 147 4.85 -14.57 9.57
CA ILE A 147 4.76 -15.14 8.21
C ILE A 147 3.35 -14.85 7.71
N LEU A 148 3.16 -13.66 7.13
CA LEU A 148 1.93 -13.31 6.44
C LEU A 148 1.92 -14.02 5.07
N GLY A 149 0.74 -14.46 4.64
CA GLY A 149 0.58 -15.14 3.36
C GLY A 149 1.07 -14.27 2.19
N GLU A 150 1.79 -14.89 1.26
CA GLU A 150 2.28 -14.22 0.06
C GLU A 150 1.19 -14.18 -1.03
N PRO A 151 0.80 -13.00 -1.54
CA PRO A 151 -0.09 -12.88 -2.69
C PRO A 151 0.43 -13.68 -3.89
N LEU A 152 -0.46 -14.26 -4.70
CA LEU A 152 -0.06 -15.03 -5.88
C LEU A 152 0.81 -14.21 -6.85
N LEU A 153 0.51 -12.92 -6.99
CA LEU A 153 1.33 -12.01 -7.81
C LEU A 153 2.74 -11.86 -7.24
N PHE A 154 2.89 -11.80 -5.91
CA PHE A 154 4.20 -11.75 -5.27
C PHE A 154 5.01 -13.01 -5.59
N LYS A 155 4.41 -14.19 -5.43
CA LYS A 155 5.07 -15.48 -5.74
C LYS A 155 5.49 -15.55 -7.21
N ALA A 156 4.60 -15.14 -8.12
CA ALA A 156 4.89 -15.13 -9.54
C ALA A 156 6.03 -14.15 -9.89
N ALA A 157 6.02 -12.94 -9.31
CA ALA A 157 7.06 -11.95 -9.53
C ALA A 157 8.42 -12.39 -8.94
N ALA A 158 8.42 -12.95 -7.73
CA ALA A 158 9.63 -13.49 -7.11
C ALA A 158 10.22 -14.64 -7.94
N TRP A 159 9.37 -15.57 -8.40
CA TRP A 159 9.80 -16.66 -9.27
C TRP A 159 10.32 -16.15 -10.63
N LEU A 160 9.71 -15.11 -11.20
CA LEU A 160 10.19 -14.53 -12.46
C LEU A 160 11.57 -13.88 -12.33
N ILE A 161 11.88 -13.30 -11.17
CA ILE A 161 13.15 -12.60 -10.91
C ILE A 161 14.26 -13.57 -10.49
N TRP A 162 13.99 -14.49 -9.56
CA TRP A 162 15.01 -15.36 -8.95
C TRP A 162 14.85 -16.84 -9.26
N GLY A 163 13.75 -17.26 -9.89
CA GLY A 163 13.44 -18.67 -10.11
C GLY A 163 13.07 -19.40 -8.82
N ALA A 164 13.39 -20.69 -8.76
CA ALA A 164 13.28 -21.47 -7.54
C ALA A 164 14.44 -21.09 -6.60
N LEU A 165 14.10 -20.61 -5.40
CA LEU A 165 15.10 -20.35 -4.38
C LEU A 165 15.77 -21.66 -3.96
N PRO A 166 17.08 -21.65 -3.68
CA PRO A 166 17.76 -22.82 -3.13
C PRO A 166 17.13 -23.24 -1.80
N GLU A 167 17.21 -24.53 -1.47
CA GLU A 167 16.76 -25.01 -0.16
C GLU A 167 17.46 -24.24 0.97
N GLY A 168 16.72 -23.94 2.04
CA GLY A 168 17.26 -23.19 3.17
C GLY A 168 17.47 -21.69 2.91
N HIS A 169 16.91 -21.11 1.84
CA HIS A 169 16.99 -19.67 1.57
C HIS A 169 15.61 -19.00 1.58
N THR A 170 15.59 -17.73 1.95
CA THR A 170 14.41 -16.85 1.94
C THR A 170 14.75 -15.50 1.30
N ILE A 171 13.74 -14.67 1.07
CA ILE A 171 13.90 -13.32 0.55
C ILE A 171 13.73 -12.33 1.70
N ILE A 172 14.76 -11.54 1.97
CA ILE A 172 14.62 -10.35 2.78
C ILE A 172 14.17 -9.17 1.91
N LEU A 173 12.95 -8.70 2.16
CA LEU A 173 12.31 -7.70 1.31
C LEU A 173 12.88 -6.30 1.56
N HIS A 174 13.24 -5.64 0.46
CA HIS A 174 13.52 -4.21 0.46
C HIS A 174 12.26 -3.43 0.90
N PRO A 175 12.38 -2.29 1.61
CA PRO A 175 11.22 -1.53 2.10
C PRO A 175 10.21 -1.16 1.01
N MET A 176 10.67 -0.92 -0.23
CA MET A 176 9.80 -0.73 -1.40
C MET A 176 8.94 -1.97 -1.70
N GLY A 177 9.53 -3.17 -1.66
CA GLY A 177 8.82 -4.43 -1.91
C GLY A 177 7.82 -4.73 -0.80
N PHE A 178 8.17 -4.45 0.45
CA PHE A 178 7.24 -4.56 1.59
C PHE A 178 6.05 -3.60 1.47
N ALA A 179 6.29 -2.34 1.06
CA ALA A 179 5.22 -1.37 0.78
C ALA A 179 4.29 -1.86 -0.35
N ALA A 180 4.86 -2.39 -1.44
CA ALA A 180 4.07 -2.94 -2.55
C ALA A 180 3.25 -4.16 -2.13
N TRP A 181 3.82 -5.06 -1.34
CA TRP A 181 3.12 -6.21 -0.77
C TRP A 181 1.91 -5.76 0.07
N PHE A 182 2.09 -4.76 0.94
CA PHE A 182 0.98 -4.23 1.74
C PHE A 182 -0.06 -3.50 0.88
N GLY A 183 0.38 -2.76 -0.15
CA GLY A 183 -0.51 -2.15 -1.12
C GLY A 183 -1.40 -3.18 -1.83
N LEU A 184 -0.83 -4.29 -2.28
CA LEU A 184 -1.58 -5.40 -2.87
C LEU A 184 -2.58 -6.03 -1.88
N LEU A 185 -2.19 -6.18 -0.62
CA LEU A 185 -3.09 -6.63 0.44
C LEU A 185 -4.26 -5.65 0.62
N ALA A 186 -3.98 -4.36 0.72
CA ALA A 186 -5.01 -3.33 0.87
C ALA A 186 -6.00 -3.32 -0.30
N THR A 187 -5.50 -3.38 -1.54
CA THR A 187 -6.34 -3.51 -2.74
C THR A 187 -7.18 -4.79 -2.71
N ALA A 188 -6.60 -5.93 -2.33
CA ALA A 188 -7.34 -7.19 -2.24
C ALA A 188 -8.45 -7.15 -1.18
N LEU A 189 -8.18 -6.55 -0.02
CA LEU A 189 -9.20 -6.34 1.02
C LEU A 189 -10.32 -5.43 0.52
N ASN A 190 -9.99 -4.34 -0.16
CA ASN A 190 -10.97 -3.43 -0.74
C ASN A 190 -11.83 -4.11 -1.82
N LEU A 191 -11.35 -5.14 -2.49
CA LEU A 191 -12.11 -5.90 -3.48
C LEU A 191 -13.02 -6.98 -2.87
N PHE A 192 -13.07 -7.14 -1.54
CA PHE A 192 -14.06 -8.04 -0.94
C PHE A 192 -15.50 -7.53 -1.16
N PRO A 193 -16.45 -8.43 -1.47
CA PRO A 193 -17.83 -8.06 -1.79
C PRO A 193 -18.65 -7.75 -0.53
N ILE A 194 -18.19 -6.82 0.30
CA ILE A 194 -18.72 -6.57 1.65
C ILE A 194 -18.87 -5.07 1.91
N GLY A 195 -20.08 -4.65 2.28
CA GLY A 195 -20.33 -3.33 2.87
C GLY A 195 -19.96 -2.17 1.94
N GLN A 196 -19.16 -1.24 2.47
CA GLN A 196 -18.73 -0.02 1.78
C GLN A 196 -17.37 -0.16 1.06
N LEU A 197 -16.82 -1.38 1.01
CA LEU A 197 -15.60 -1.66 0.26
C LEU A 197 -15.89 -1.56 -1.24
N ASP A 198 -14.84 -1.35 -2.02
CA ASP A 198 -14.90 -1.23 -3.48
C ASP A 198 -15.55 -2.46 -4.13
N GLY A 199 -15.21 -3.66 -3.67
CA GLY A 199 -15.82 -4.91 -4.08
C GLY A 199 -17.32 -5.00 -3.76
N GLY A 200 -17.77 -4.34 -2.70
CA GLY A 200 -19.19 -4.21 -2.36
C GLY A 200 -19.93 -3.34 -3.38
N HIS A 201 -19.34 -2.21 -3.78
CA HIS A 201 -19.89 -1.36 -4.85
C HIS A 201 -19.94 -2.10 -6.19
N ILE A 202 -18.87 -2.80 -6.55
CA ILE A 202 -18.76 -3.61 -7.78
C ILE A 202 -19.82 -4.73 -7.79
N SER A 203 -20.02 -5.42 -6.66
CA SER A 203 -20.94 -6.56 -6.59
C SER A 203 -22.42 -6.16 -6.54
N TYR A 204 -22.72 -4.96 -6.03
CA TYR A 204 -24.09 -4.44 -5.94
C TYR A 204 -24.58 -3.77 -7.24
N ALA A 205 -23.64 -3.26 -8.03
CA ALA A 205 -23.89 -2.72 -9.36
C ALA A 205 -24.58 -3.75 -10.26
#